data_AF-A0A0W0F2E7-F1
#
_entry.id   AF-A0A0W0F2E7-F1
#
_cell.length_a   1.000
_cell.length_b   1.000
_cell.length_c   1.000
_cell.angle_alpha   90.00
_cell.angle_beta   90.00
_cell.angle_gamma   90.00
#
_symmetry.space_group_name_H-M   'P 1'
#
loop_
_entity.id
_entity.type
_entity.pdbx_description
1 polymer ?
#
loop_
_entity_poly.entity_id
_entity_poly.type
_entity_poly.pdbx_seq_one_letter_code
_entity_poly.pdbx_strand_id
1 'polypeptide(L)'
;MRIHDLPPEIIDDILFNSDPLDVASVSQSSRYFYAHIYHAPDRHLWRGLYLAQPLDDPEKCVSPLGSPRVGEFDWKGELQAIIRARTVLENPKVCKQEERCTILRTLIKMVLWVPPLQSASDILKEDKISQNLLWVAAECRKGALLDPETFDWEPTEEEEDLRAQLHTLLGVTPRDWKEEARLESRAFVYLMRNYNWRNEFGPFLESDSGANRVDWVHVRHLHRDISMKLLQGMEGAEQLDVCIYHLSSPYTQLIIPEGLNLDEEEDWAGVGGTWDVSFCFCDHHLLIRYNHSDIHNGGIPDTSILAGASFQEVFRTMAIQLHVTKVVHDDKHPTRPVIFFGGQIAGPINTIMSGSVRLTDDDQIRWHFVSGELGNPIWSGEGIQVGGVRSAYGVLGAWTTIFHDRDDPVGPFWLRKHLES
;
A
#
# COMPACT_ATOMS: atom_id res chain seq x y z
N MET A 1 53.11 6.09 -6.45
CA MET A 1 52.08 5.92 -5.42
C MET A 1 50.98 5.06 -6.00
N ARG A 2 50.74 3.89 -5.42
CA ARG A 2 49.62 3.02 -5.76
C ARG A 2 48.42 3.42 -4.91
N ILE A 3 47.22 3.13 -5.37
CA ILE A 3 45.99 3.50 -4.65
C ILE A 3 45.89 2.86 -3.25
N HIS A 4 46.47 1.67 -3.03
CA HIS A 4 46.55 1.02 -1.72
C HIS A 4 47.65 1.58 -0.81
N ASP A 5 48.42 2.57 -1.27
CA ASP A 5 49.35 3.31 -0.41
C ASP A 5 48.67 4.50 0.28
N LEU A 6 47.39 4.79 -0.04
CA LEU A 6 46.60 5.84 0.60
C LEU A 6 46.16 5.41 2.01
N PRO A 7 45.92 6.37 2.93
CA PRO A 7 45.29 6.08 4.21
C PRO A 7 43.91 5.42 4.01
N PRO A 8 43.52 4.44 4.85
CA PRO A 8 42.23 3.76 4.78
C PRO A 8 41.03 4.71 4.69
N GLU A 9 41.08 5.85 5.38
CA GLU A 9 40.01 6.84 5.42
C GLU A 9 39.83 7.56 4.08
N ILE A 10 40.92 7.75 3.33
CA ILE A 10 40.87 8.33 1.97
C ILE A 10 40.33 7.30 0.99
N ILE A 11 40.62 6.01 1.20
CA ILE A 11 40.03 4.93 0.41
C ILE A 11 38.52 4.86 0.65
N ASP A 12 38.09 4.93 1.92
CA ASP A 12 36.67 4.98 2.30
C ASP A 12 35.95 6.15 1.62
N ASP A 13 36.53 7.36 1.65
CA ASP A 13 35.93 8.54 1.01
C ASP A 13 35.78 8.37 -0.51
N ILE A 14 36.76 7.75 -1.19
CA ILE A 14 36.64 7.41 -2.62
C ILE A 14 35.50 6.40 -2.84
N LEU A 15 35.38 5.38 -1.98
CA LEU A 15 34.33 4.36 -2.09
C LEU A 15 32.93 4.93 -1.82
N PHE A 16 32.79 5.89 -0.88
CA PHE A 16 31.51 6.57 -0.62
C PHE A 16 30.98 7.36 -1.81
N ASN A 17 31.88 7.83 -2.69
CA ASN A 17 31.51 8.54 -3.92
C ASN A 17 31.32 7.61 -5.14
N SER A 18 31.33 6.29 -4.94
CA SER A 18 31.20 5.28 -6.00
C SER A 18 29.85 4.57 -5.94
N ASP A 19 29.34 4.08 -7.08
CA ASP A 19 28.16 3.21 -7.08
C ASP A 19 28.48 1.90 -6.35
N PRO A 20 27.55 1.34 -5.54
CA PRO A 20 27.80 0.08 -4.83
C PRO A 20 28.21 -1.11 -5.73
N LEU A 21 27.80 -1.14 -7.00
CA LEU A 21 28.25 -2.13 -7.98
C LEU A 21 29.73 -1.93 -8.37
N ASP A 22 30.19 -0.68 -8.43
CA ASP A 22 31.60 -0.37 -8.65
C ASP A 22 32.45 -0.73 -7.42
N VAL A 23 31.94 -0.48 -6.21
CA VAL A 23 32.59 -0.92 -4.95
C VAL A 23 32.73 -2.44 -4.93
N ALA A 24 31.70 -3.17 -5.34
CA ALA A 24 31.76 -4.61 -5.49
C ALA A 24 32.83 -5.03 -6.53
N SER A 25 32.93 -4.33 -7.65
CA SER A 25 33.96 -4.57 -8.68
C SER A 25 35.38 -4.30 -8.15
N VAL A 26 35.58 -3.21 -7.42
CA VAL A 26 36.87 -2.86 -6.79
C VAL A 26 37.32 -3.96 -5.84
N SER A 27 36.39 -4.55 -5.07
CA SER A 27 36.72 -5.65 -4.16
C SER A 27 37.32 -6.88 -4.87
N GLN A 28 36.99 -7.09 -6.15
CA GLN A 28 37.50 -8.22 -6.94
C GLN A 28 38.88 -7.94 -7.54
N SER A 29 39.34 -6.69 -7.52
CA SER A 29 40.61 -6.28 -8.14
C SER A 29 41.85 -6.71 -7.35
N SER A 30 41.75 -6.86 -6.02
CA SER A 30 42.86 -7.31 -5.18
C SER A 30 42.41 -7.87 -3.83
N ARG A 31 43.26 -8.72 -3.22
CA ARG A 31 43.04 -9.23 -1.86
C ARG A 31 43.00 -8.13 -0.81
N TYR A 32 43.75 -7.04 -1.02
CA TYR A 32 43.77 -5.89 -0.12
C TYR A 32 42.39 -5.22 -0.11
N PHE A 33 41.84 -4.87 -1.27
CA PHE A 33 40.51 -4.26 -1.36
C PHE A 33 39.39 -5.18 -0.91
N TYR A 34 39.50 -6.49 -1.21
CA TYR A 34 38.57 -7.47 -0.67
C TYR A 34 38.56 -7.46 0.86
N ALA A 35 39.73 -7.51 1.50
CA ALA A 35 39.84 -7.49 2.95
C ALA A 35 39.36 -6.15 3.55
N HIS A 36 39.72 -5.03 2.92
CA HIS A 36 39.27 -3.69 3.34
C HIS A 36 37.75 -3.55 3.31
N ILE A 37 37.08 -4.06 2.27
CA ILE A 37 35.63 -3.89 2.08
C ILE A 37 34.83 -4.93 2.88
N TYR A 38 35.23 -6.19 2.86
CA TYR A 38 34.42 -7.31 3.40
C TYR A 38 34.87 -7.82 4.77
N HIS A 39 36.09 -7.49 5.19
CA HIS A 39 36.68 -7.93 6.45
C HIS A 39 37.13 -6.76 7.34
N ALA A 40 36.57 -5.56 7.13
CA ALA A 40 36.73 -4.45 8.05
C ALA A 40 36.26 -4.85 9.46
N PRO A 41 37.01 -4.47 10.52
CA PRO A 41 36.66 -4.82 11.89
C PRO A 41 35.45 -4.04 12.42
N ASP A 42 35.11 -2.92 11.79
CA ASP A 42 33.99 -2.07 12.15
C ASP A 42 32.93 -2.00 11.02
N ARG A 43 31.82 -1.32 11.30
CA ARG A 43 30.70 -1.13 10.36
C ARG A 43 30.76 0.21 9.63
N HIS A 44 31.84 0.97 9.79
CA HIS A 44 31.93 2.35 9.34
C HIS A 44 31.75 2.44 7.82
N LEU A 45 32.48 1.61 7.07
CA LEU A 45 32.42 1.61 5.61
C LEU A 45 31.00 1.28 5.11
N TRP A 46 30.37 0.20 5.59
CA TRP A 46 29.04 -0.18 5.11
C TRP A 46 27.96 0.83 5.50
N ARG A 47 28.07 1.46 6.68
CA ARG A 47 27.20 2.56 7.09
C ARG A 47 27.38 3.77 6.18
N GLY A 48 28.63 4.17 5.90
CA GLY A 48 28.91 5.30 5.00
C GLY A 48 28.45 5.04 3.56
N LEU A 49 28.66 3.82 3.04
CA LEU A 49 28.18 3.42 1.71
C LEU A 49 26.67 3.49 1.59
N TYR A 50 25.93 3.06 2.63
CA TYR A 50 24.47 3.15 2.66
C TYR A 50 24.02 4.61 2.69
N LEU A 51 24.56 5.42 3.62
CA LEU A 51 24.16 6.82 3.80
C LEU A 51 24.57 7.73 2.64
N ALA A 52 25.50 7.29 1.79
CA ALA A 52 25.83 7.97 0.54
C ALA A 52 24.79 7.76 -0.57
N GLN A 53 23.90 6.77 -0.43
CA GLN A 53 22.79 6.55 -1.36
C GLN A 53 21.62 7.51 -1.07
N PRO A 54 20.77 7.81 -2.06
CA PRO A 54 19.53 8.58 -1.86
C PRO A 54 18.47 7.72 -1.17
N LEU A 55 18.75 7.30 0.07
CA LEU A 55 17.93 6.44 0.91
C LEU A 55 17.70 7.11 2.26
N ASP A 56 16.62 6.74 2.95
CA ASP A 56 16.37 7.25 4.30
C ASP A 56 17.39 6.69 5.29
N ASP A 57 17.73 7.51 6.29
CA ASP A 57 18.50 7.05 7.44
C ASP A 57 17.66 6.05 8.25
N PRO A 58 18.02 4.76 8.32
CA PRO A 58 17.22 3.72 8.95
C PRO A 58 17.08 3.90 10.47
N GLU A 59 17.92 4.73 11.09
CA GLU A 59 17.81 5.11 12.50
C GLU A 59 16.63 6.08 12.76
N LYS A 60 16.13 6.75 11.71
CA LYS A 60 14.97 7.66 11.75
C LYS A 60 13.69 6.99 11.26
N CYS A 61 13.79 5.83 10.62
CA CYS A 61 12.64 5.08 10.15
C CYS A 61 11.93 4.35 11.30
N VAL A 62 10.62 4.25 11.19
CA VAL A 62 9.77 3.49 12.13
C VAL A 62 8.94 2.45 11.37
N SER A 63 8.37 1.49 12.08
CA SER A 63 7.47 0.49 11.52
C SER A 63 6.17 1.14 11.01
N PRO A 64 5.34 0.43 10.23
CA PRO A 64 4.01 0.91 9.83
C PRO A 64 3.12 1.33 11.00
N LEU A 65 3.32 0.75 12.18
CA LEU A 65 2.58 1.08 13.40
C LEU A 65 3.30 2.12 14.29
N GLY A 66 4.38 2.72 13.80
CA GLY A 66 5.14 3.78 14.46
C GLY A 66 6.17 3.30 15.48
N SER A 67 6.45 2.01 15.56
CA SER A 67 7.46 1.48 16.50
C SER A 67 8.87 1.73 15.96
N PRO A 68 9.81 2.24 16.78
CA PRO A 68 11.19 2.36 16.36
C PRO A 68 11.82 0.99 16.13
N ARG A 69 12.86 0.95 15.29
CA ARG A 69 13.65 -0.27 15.09
C ARG A 69 14.34 -0.66 16.41
N VAL A 70 14.26 -1.94 16.76
CA VAL A 70 14.94 -2.51 17.93
C VAL A 70 16.15 -3.32 17.46
N GLY A 71 17.30 -3.09 18.09
CA GLY A 71 18.53 -3.83 17.82
C GLY A 71 19.43 -3.19 16.77
N GLU A 72 20.48 -3.92 16.40
CA GLU A 72 21.49 -3.43 15.46
C GLU A 72 21.00 -3.52 14.00
N PHE A 73 21.38 -2.53 13.18
CA PHE A 73 21.08 -2.51 11.75
C PHE A 73 22.18 -3.19 10.93
N ASP A 74 21.80 -4.12 10.05
CA ASP A 74 22.70 -4.79 9.10
C ASP A 74 22.93 -3.92 7.85
N TRP A 75 23.76 -2.88 8.01
CA TRP A 75 24.09 -1.94 6.93
C TRP A 75 24.53 -2.63 5.63
N LYS A 76 25.29 -3.72 5.76
CA LYS A 76 25.80 -4.48 4.60
C LYS A 76 24.69 -5.26 3.93
N GLY A 77 23.97 -6.09 4.68
CA GLY A 77 22.92 -6.95 4.14
C GLY A 77 21.79 -6.14 3.50
N GLU A 78 21.39 -5.04 4.13
CA GLU A 78 20.33 -4.16 3.61
C GLU A 78 20.77 -3.45 2.33
N LEU A 79 21.98 -2.87 2.29
CA LEU A 79 22.49 -2.24 1.07
C LEU A 79 22.60 -3.27 -0.07
N GLN A 80 23.11 -4.47 0.21
CA GLN A 80 23.20 -5.53 -0.80
C GLN A 80 21.84 -5.96 -1.33
N ALA A 81 20.83 -6.07 -0.46
CA ALA A 81 19.46 -6.41 -0.86
C ALA A 81 18.84 -5.33 -1.75
N ILE A 82 18.99 -4.05 -1.38
CA ILE A 82 18.47 -2.91 -2.14
C ILE A 82 19.14 -2.83 -3.52
N ILE A 83 20.47 -2.97 -3.58
CA ILE A 83 21.21 -2.93 -4.84
C ILE A 83 20.88 -4.15 -5.71
N ARG A 84 20.63 -5.32 -5.10
CA ARG A 84 20.14 -6.49 -5.83
C ARG A 84 18.75 -6.23 -6.42
N ALA A 85 17.85 -5.61 -5.66
CA ALA A 85 16.53 -5.22 -6.15
C ALA A 85 16.63 -4.25 -7.33
N ARG A 86 17.49 -3.22 -7.24
CA ARG A 86 17.79 -2.29 -8.35
C ARG A 86 18.25 -3.04 -9.61
N THR A 87 19.24 -3.93 -9.49
CA THR A 87 19.73 -4.72 -10.62
C THR A 87 18.63 -5.57 -11.28
N VAL A 88 17.72 -6.13 -10.47
CA VAL A 88 16.60 -6.92 -10.98
C VAL A 88 15.54 -6.04 -11.65
N LEU A 89 15.24 -4.87 -11.10
CA LEU A 89 14.29 -3.92 -11.70
C LEU A 89 14.78 -3.39 -13.05
N GLU A 90 16.10 -3.14 -13.18
CA GLU A 90 16.73 -2.76 -14.45
C GLU A 90 16.68 -3.89 -15.50
N ASN A 91 16.81 -5.15 -15.06
CA ASN A 91 16.78 -6.30 -15.94
C ASN A 91 16.14 -7.53 -15.26
N PRO A 92 14.81 -7.69 -15.35
CA PRO A 92 14.09 -8.78 -14.68
C PRO A 92 14.59 -10.19 -15.03
N LYS A 93 15.24 -10.37 -16.17
CA LYS A 93 15.79 -11.66 -16.62
C LYS A 93 16.93 -12.18 -15.75
N VAL A 94 17.57 -11.32 -14.97
CA VAL A 94 18.64 -11.75 -14.04
C VAL A 94 18.09 -12.23 -12.69
N CYS A 95 16.78 -12.12 -12.48
CA CYS A 95 16.10 -12.55 -11.26
C CYS A 95 15.97 -14.08 -11.23
N LYS A 96 16.55 -14.69 -10.20
CA LYS A 96 16.42 -16.12 -9.94
C LYS A 96 15.08 -16.40 -9.25
N GLN A 97 14.57 -17.62 -9.40
CA GLN A 97 13.26 -17.98 -8.85
C GLN A 97 13.24 -17.86 -7.32
N GLU A 98 14.31 -18.28 -6.64
CA GLU A 98 14.41 -18.32 -5.18
C GLU A 98 14.49 -16.95 -4.50
N GLU A 99 14.80 -15.88 -5.25
CA GLU A 99 14.95 -14.53 -4.68
C GLU A 99 13.78 -13.60 -4.97
N ARG A 100 12.82 -13.98 -5.83
CA ARG A 100 11.71 -13.11 -6.29
C ARG A 100 10.94 -12.49 -5.12
N CYS A 101 10.44 -13.33 -4.21
CA CYS A 101 9.71 -12.86 -3.03
C CYS A 101 10.60 -12.00 -2.11
N THR A 102 11.90 -12.29 -2.03
CA THR A 102 12.86 -11.48 -1.25
C THR A 102 13.05 -10.09 -1.86
N ILE A 103 13.10 -9.97 -3.18
CA ILE A 103 13.16 -8.67 -3.87
C ILE A 103 11.89 -7.85 -3.57
N LEU A 104 10.71 -8.44 -3.75
CA LEU A 104 9.44 -7.75 -3.49
C LEU A 104 9.32 -7.30 -2.04
N ARG A 105 9.67 -8.17 -1.09
CA ARG A 105 9.71 -7.81 0.35
C ARG A 105 10.69 -6.70 0.66
N THR A 106 11.84 -6.66 -0.01
CA THR A 106 12.82 -5.58 0.16
C THR A 106 12.20 -4.24 -0.27
N LEU A 107 11.52 -4.20 -1.42
CA LEU A 107 10.85 -3.00 -1.92
C LEU A 107 9.69 -2.57 -1.02
N ILE A 108 8.83 -3.52 -0.60
CA ILE A 108 7.73 -3.26 0.34
C ILE A 108 8.28 -2.70 1.66
N LYS A 109 9.35 -3.28 2.20
CA LYS A 109 9.99 -2.81 3.43
C LYS A 109 10.53 -1.39 3.28
N MET A 110 11.10 -1.03 2.13
CA MET A 110 11.55 0.34 1.87
C MET A 110 10.40 1.34 1.91
N VAL A 111 9.22 0.96 1.41
CA VAL A 111 8.01 1.81 1.44
C VAL A 111 7.39 1.89 2.83
N LEU A 112 7.42 0.80 3.59
CA LEU A 112 6.73 0.69 4.89
C LEU A 112 7.57 1.12 6.09
N TRP A 113 8.90 1.08 5.99
CA TRP A 113 9.83 1.51 7.04
C TRP A 113 10.47 2.85 6.67
N VAL A 114 9.74 3.93 6.95
CA VAL A 114 10.07 5.30 6.54
C VAL A 114 10.04 6.24 7.75
N PRO A 115 10.70 7.42 7.67
CA PRO A 115 10.58 8.44 8.70
C PRO A 115 9.14 8.99 8.78
N PRO A 116 8.60 9.24 9.98
CA PRO A 116 7.24 9.78 10.12
C PRO A 116 7.20 11.27 9.74
N LEU A 117 6.12 11.67 9.07
CA LEU A 117 5.74 13.08 8.95
C LEU A 117 5.22 13.59 10.29
N GLN A 118 5.43 14.88 10.59
CA GLN A 118 4.97 15.49 11.85
C GLN A 118 3.55 16.05 11.72
N SER A 119 3.15 16.43 10.51
CA SER A 119 1.82 16.91 10.20
C SER A 119 1.38 16.46 8.80
N ALA A 120 0.08 16.46 8.56
CA ALA A 120 -0.50 16.20 7.25
C ALA A 120 -0.01 17.19 6.18
N SER A 121 0.22 18.45 6.56
CA SER A 121 0.73 19.50 5.66
C SER A 121 2.16 19.22 5.15
N ASP A 122 2.94 18.41 5.87
CA ASP A 122 4.33 18.13 5.50
C ASP A 122 4.45 17.30 4.22
N ILE A 123 3.40 16.57 3.82
CA ILE A 123 3.39 15.83 2.54
C ILE A 123 3.56 16.73 1.32
N LEU A 124 3.22 18.02 1.45
CA LEU A 124 3.36 19.02 0.39
C LEU A 124 4.79 19.59 0.30
N LYS A 125 5.68 19.20 1.21
CA LYS A 125 7.06 19.67 1.30
C LYS A 125 7.99 18.59 0.76
N GLU A 126 8.62 18.84 -0.38
CA GLU A 126 9.49 17.87 -1.07
C GLU A 126 10.63 17.34 -0.19
N ASP A 127 11.17 18.17 0.71
CA ASP A 127 12.25 17.79 1.65
C ASP A 127 11.78 16.88 2.80
N LYS A 128 10.48 16.66 2.94
CA LYS A 128 9.87 15.79 3.97
C LYS A 128 9.42 14.44 3.45
N ILE A 129 9.25 14.30 2.14
CA ILE A 129 8.91 13.03 1.52
C ILE A 129 10.09 12.08 1.71
N SER A 130 9.81 10.86 2.18
CA SER A 130 10.81 9.82 2.36
C SER A 130 11.60 9.55 1.06
N GLN A 131 12.92 9.46 1.18
CA GLN A 131 13.78 9.15 0.04
C GLN A 131 13.54 7.72 -0.46
N ASN A 132 13.26 6.78 0.45
CA ASN A 132 12.90 5.41 0.05
C ASN A 132 11.62 5.38 -0.80
N LEU A 133 10.60 6.17 -0.46
CA LEU A 133 9.36 6.25 -1.25
C LEU A 133 9.61 6.76 -2.67
N LEU A 134 10.43 7.80 -2.80
CA LEU A 134 10.82 8.35 -4.10
C LEU A 134 11.68 7.36 -4.89
N TRP A 135 12.62 6.70 -4.22
CA TRP A 135 13.51 5.71 -4.83
C TRP A 135 12.72 4.52 -5.39
N VAL A 136 11.85 3.89 -4.58
CA VAL A 136 11.08 2.72 -5.04
C VAL A 136 10.13 3.10 -6.17
N ALA A 137 9.45 4.26 -6.07
CA ALA A 137 8.59 4.75 -7.15
C ALA A 137 9.37 4.96 -8.45
N ALA A 138 10.58 5.53 -8.37
CA ALA A 138 11.44 5.74 -9.53
C ALA A 138 11.99 4.43 -10.12
N GLU A 139 12.34 3.44 -9.31
CA GLU A 139 12.91 2.16 -9.78
C GLU A 139 11.84 1.20 -10.31
N CYS A 140 10.64 1.19 -9.72
CA CYS A 140 9.50 0.43 -10.21
C CYS A 140 8.75 1.11 -11.37
N ARG A 141 9.28 2.24 -11.88
CA ARG A 141 8.72 2.95 -13.04
C ARG A 141 8.49 1.97 -14.20
N LYS A 142 7.43 2.22 -14.98
CA LYS A 142 7.02 1.38 -16.11
C LYS A 142 6.56 -0.04 -15.75
N GLY A 143 6.29 -0.32 -14.47
CA GLY A 143 5.71 -1.58 -14.02
C GLY A 143 6.69 -2.74 -13.91
N ALA A 144 7.99 -2.46 -13.78
CA ALA A 144 9.02 -3.50 -13.63
C ALA A 144 8.74 -4.38 -12.40
N LEU A 145 8.66 -5.69 -12.60
CA LEU A 145 8.23 -6.67 -11.57
C LEU A 145 6.83 -6.42 -10.99
N LEU A 146 5.97 -5.67 -11.66
CA LEU A 146 4.57 -5.48 -11.26
C LEU A 146 3.64 -5.93 -12.37
N ASP A 147 3.92 -5.48 -13.59
CA ASP A 147 3.11 -5.80 -14.77
C ASP A 147 3.56 -7.15 -15.34
N PRO A 148 2.63 -8.12 -15.55
CA PRO A 148 2.90 -9.42 -16.18
C PRO A 148 3.68 -9.36 -17.49
N GLU A 149 3.57 -8.26 -18.23
CA GLU A 149 4.30 -8.02 -19.48
C GLU A 149 5.80 -7.78 -19.29
N THR A 150 6.26 -7.54 -18.05
CA THR A 150 7.66 -7.22 -17.73
C THR A 150 8.49 -8.45 -17.32
N PHE A 151 7.87 -9.63 -17.23
CA PHE A 151 8.51 -10.88 -16.88
C PHE A 151 7.90 -12.07 -17.65
N ASP A 152 8.60 -13.20 -17.72
CA ASP A 152 8.27 -14.35 -18.58
C ASP A 152 7.98 -15.65 -17.81
N TRP A 153 7.61 -15.53 -16.53
CA TRP A 153 7.29 -16.66 -15.66
C TRP A 153 5.91 -16.52 -15.03
N GLU A 154 5.36 -17.65 -14.57
CA GLU A 154 4.14 -17.68 -13.77
C GLU A 154 4.49 -17.42 -12.29
N PRO A 155 3.90 -16.41 -11.64
CA PRO A 155 4.15 -16.11 -10.24
C PRO A 155 3.49 -17.17 -9.35
N THR A 156 4.10 -17.44 -8.19
CA THR A 156 3.41 -18.20 -7.13
C THR A 156 2.33 -17.34 -6.48
N GLU A 157 1.42 -17.95 -5.69
CA GLU A 157 0.41 -17.20 -4.94
C GLU A 157 1.04 -16.13 -4.01
N GLU A 158 2.11 -16.48 -3.32
CA GLU A 158 2.86 -15.55 -2.47
C GLU A 158 3.50 -14.40 -3.28
N GLU A 159 4.03 -14.72 -4.46
CA GLU A 159 4.62 -13.71 -5.34
C GLU A 159 3.55 -12.74 -5.86
N GLU A 160 2.37 -13.24 -6.21
CA GLU A 160 1.25 -12.43 -6.68
C GLU A 160 0.69 -11.52 -5.58
N ASP A 161 0.55 -12.02 -4.36
CA ASP A 161 0.15 -11.24 -3.18
C ASP A 161 1.15 -10.09 -2.91
N LEU A 162 2.44 -10.38 -2.89
CA LEU A 162 3.50 -9.37 -2.70
C LEU A 162 3.52 -8.33 -3.84
N ARG A 163 3.30 -8.75 -5.09
CA ARG A 163 3.20 -7.83 -6.23
C ARG A 163 1.99 -6.93 -6.11
N ALA A 164 0.85 -7.48 -5.67
CA ALA A 164 -0.37 -6.72 -5.49
C ALA A 164 -0.26 -5.71 -4.33
N GLN A 165 0.41 -6.09 -3.24
CA GLN A 165 0.72 -5.18 -2.15
C GLN A 165 1.63 -4.04 -2.61
N LEU A 166 2.75 -4.37 -3.28
CA LEU A 166 3.69 -3.36 -3.76
C LEU A 166 3.04 -2.43 -4.79
N HIS A 167 2.24 -2.96 -5.72
CA HIS A 167 1.47 -2.16 -6.68
C HIS A 167 0.55 -1.17 -5.96
N THR A 168 -0.27 -1.65 -5.03
CA THR A 168 -1.20 -0.82 -4.26
C THR A 168 -0.45 0.30 -3.53
N LEU A 169 0.69 -0.01 -2.90
CA LEU A 169 1.51 0.96 -2.19
C LEU A 169 2.11 2.03 -3.12
N LEU A 170 2.46 1.67 -4.37
CA LEU A 170 3.11 2.59 -5.30
C LEU A 170 2.12 3.52 -6.01
N GLY A 171 0.96 3.00 -6.40
CA GLY A 171 -0.02 3.70 -7.22
C GLY A 171 -0.24 3.00 -8.55
N VAL A 172 -0.50 3.77 -9.62
CA VAL A 172 -0.78 3.19 -10.95
C VAL A 172 0.48 2.85 -11.75
N THR A 173 0.40 1.78 -12.53
CA THR A 173 1.37 1.36 -13.55
C THR A 173 0.82 1.57 -14.97
N PRO A 174 1.65 1.50 -16.03
CA PRO A 174 1.16 1.60 -17.40
C PRO A 174 0.07 0.58 -17.76
N ARG A 175 0.10 -0.62 -17.17
CA ARG A 175 -0.95 -1.63 -17.39
C ARG A 175 -2.33 -1.16 -16.94
N ASP A 176 -2.43 -0.37 -15.87
CA ASP A 176 -3.72 0.08 -15.31
C ASP A 176 -4.50 0.97 -16.29
N TRP A 177 -3.80 1.63 -17.21
CA TRP A 177 -4.39 2.45 -18.26
C TRP A 177 -4.97 1.64 -19.41
N LYS A 178 -4.71 0.33 -19.49
CA LYS A 178 -5.27 -0.53 -20.54
C LYS A 178 -6.73 -0.89 -20.24
N GLU A 179 -7.57 -0.91 -21.28
CA GLU A 179 -9.00 -1.20 -21.12
C GLU A 179 -9.23 -2.58 -20.50
N GLU A 180 -8.40 -3.56 -20.86
CA GLU A 180 -8.45 -4.92 -20.36
C GLU A 180 -8.22 -4.97 -18.84
N ALA A 181 -7.21 -4.25 -18.34
CA ALA A 181 -6.86 -4.23 -16.92
C ALA A 181 -7.92 -3.53 -16.06
N ARG A 182 -8.56 -2.49 -16.63
CA ARG A 182 -9.71 -1.81 -16.00
C ARG A 182 -10.93 -2.72 -15.94
N LEU A 183 -11.24 -3.41 -17.04
CA LEU A 183 -12.35 -4.35 -17.10
C LEU A 183 -12.14 -5.53 -16.14
N GLU A 184 -10.91 -6.06 -16.06
CA GLU A 184 -10.52 -7.12 -15.13
C GLU A 184 -10.82 -6.72 -13.68
N SER A 185 -10.39 -5.52 -13.26
CA SER A 185 -10.60 -5.06 -11.87
C SER A 185 -12.05 -4.74 -11.58
N ARG A 186 -12.74 -4.07 -12.52
CA ARG A 186 -14.18 -3.82 -12.39
C ARG A 186 -14.95 -5.13 -12.27
N ALA A 187 -14.68 -6.10 -13.13
CA ALA A 187 -15.32 -7.41 -13.08
C ALA A 187 -15.08 -8.09 -11.72
N PHE A 188 -13.85 -8.04 -11.20
CA PHE A 188 -13.54 -8.58 -9.89
C PHE A 188 -14.31 -7.88 -8.76
N VAL A 189 -14.31 -6.54 -8.75
CA VAL A 189 -14.89 -5.74 -7.66
C VAL A 189 -16.42 -5.87 -7.60
N TYR A 190 -17.10 -5.93 -8.75
CA TYR A 190 -18.56 -6.04 -8.83
C TYR A 190 -19.09 -7.48 -8.77
N LEU A 191 -18.21 -8.46 -8.56
CA LEU A 191 -18.59 -9.86 -8.46
C LEU A 191 -18.88 -10.24 -6.99
N MET A 192 -20.15 -10.28 -6.62
CA MET A 192 -20.63 -10.46 -5.25
C MET A 192 -20.11 -11.74 -4.59
N ARG A 193 -19.88 -12.82 -5.35
CA ARG A 193 -19.33 -14.07 -4.79
C ARG A 193 -17.90 -13.94 -4.22
N ASN A 194 -17.18 -12.89 -4.58
CA ASN A 194 -15.88 -12.56 -3.98
C ASN A 194 -16.04 -11.99 -2.55
N TYR A 195 -17.27 -11.75 -2.09
CA TYR A 195 -17.59 -11.21 -0.78
C TYR A 195 -18.54 -12.17 -0.07
N ASN A 196 -18.09 -12.76 1.03
CA ASN A 196 -18.85 -13.78 1.74
C ASN A 196 -18.50 -13.81 3.23
N TRP A 197 -19.21 -14.63 4.00
CA TRP A 197 -19.01 -14.73 5.45
C TRP A 197 -17.61 -15.19 5.87
N ARG A 198 -16.86 -15.91 5.00
CA ARG A 198 -15.50 -16.39 5.31
C ARG A 198 -14.45 -15.30 5.18
N ASN A 199 -14.72 -14.25 4.41
CA ASN A 199 -13.88 -13.04 4.31
C ASN A 199 -14.55 -11.78 4.86
N GLU A 200 -15.63 -11.96 5.64
CA GLU A 200 -16.38 -10.88 6.27
C GLU A 200 -16.82 -9.77 5.29
N PHE A 201 -16.99 -10.10 4.00
CA PHE A 201 -17.35 -9.16 2.91
C PHE A 201 -16.34 -8.02 2.68
N GLY A 202 -15.09 -8.20 3.09
CA GLY A 202 -13.99 -7.27 2.84
C GLY A 202 -12.88 -7.88 1.97
N PRO A 203 -11.79 -7.11 1.73
CA PRO A 203 -10.62 -7.59 0.99
C PRO A 203 -9.71 -8.46 1.88
N PHE A 204 -10.28 -9.54 2.42
CA PHE A 204 -9.62 -10.47 3.32
C PHE A 204 -9.56 -11.87 2.69
N LEU A 205 -8.53 -12.62 3.04
CA LEU A 205 -8.45 -14.04 2.68
C LEU A 205 -9.55 -14.81 3.43
N GLU A 206 -10.18 -15.76 2.75
CA GLU A 206 -11.17 -16.61 3.39
C GLU A 206 -10.57 -17.44 4.52
N SER A 207 -11.22 -17.42 5.68
CA SER A 207 -10.76 -18.17 6.84
C SER A 207 -11.90 -18.80 7.63
N ASP A 208 -11.77 -20.09 7.94
CA ASP A 208 -12.68 -20.80 8.85
C ASP A 208 -12.46 -20.41 10.32
N SER A 209 -11.29 -19.87 10.67
CA SER A 209 -10.95 -19.46 12.03
C SER A 209 -11.23 -17.98 12.31
N GLY A 210 -11.77 -17.24 11.34
CA GLY A 210 -11.90 -15.78 11.40
C GLY A 210 -10.56 -15.05 11.35
N ALA A 211 -9.49 -15.71 10.84
CA ALA A 211 -8.20 -15.07 10.67
C ALA A 211 -8.29 -14.07 9.51
N ASN A 212 -8.16 -12.79 9.84
CA ASN A 212 -8.44 -11.68 8.93
C ASN A 212 -7.19 -11.20 8.22
N ARG A 213 -6.47 -12.09 7.53
CA ARG A 213 -5.33 -11.69 6.71
C ARG A 213 -5.81 -10.95 5.48
N VAL A 214 -5.07 -9.94 5.05
CA VAL A 214 -5.45 -9.13 3.88
C VAL A 214 -5.22 -9.92 2.58
N ASP A 215 -6.17 -9.82 1.65
CA ASP A 215 -6.00 -10.26 0.27
C ASP A 215 -5.54 -9.06 -0.56
N TRP A 216 -4.24 -8.94 -0.81
CA TRP A 216 -3.71 -7.79 -1.54
C TRP A 216 -4.09 -7.79 -3.02
N VAL A 217 -4.42 -8.95 -3.60
CA VAL A 217 -4.95 -9.04 -4.97
C VAL A 217 -6.32 -8.37 -5.04
N HIS A 218 -7.19 -8.62 -4.05
CA HIS A 218 -8.46 -7.91 -3.90
C HIS A 218 -8.24 -6.41 -3.71
N VAL A 219 -7.36 -6.01 -2.79
CA VAL A 219 -7.04 -4.58 -2.56
C VAL A 219 -6.56 -3.90 -3.84
N ARG A 220 -5.71 -4.55 -4.65
CA ARG A 220 -5.24 -4.03 -5.94
C ARG A 220 -6.39 -3.76 -6.91
N HIS A 221 -7.39 -4.65 -6.97
CA HIS A 221 -8.57 -4.43 -7.82
C HIS A 221 -9.41 -3.23 -7.35
N LEU A 222 -9.60 -3.09 -6.03
CA LEU A 222 -10.28 -1.93 -5.44
C LEU A 222 -9.50 -0.63 -5.69
N HIS A 223 -8.19 -0.67 -5.50
CA HIS A 223 -7.26 0.42 -5.76
C HIS A 223 -7.34 0.90 -7.21
N ARG A 224 -7.26 -0.03 -8.18
CA ARG A 224 -7.31 0.31 -9.61
C ARG A 224 -8.64 0.97 -9.95
N ASP A 225 -9.76 0.41 -9.48
CA ASP A 225 -11.09 0.93 -9.82
C ASP A 225 -11.29 2.37 -9.32
N ILE A 226 -10.94 2.65 -8.06
CA ILE A 226 -10.99 4.02 -7.50
C ILE A 226 -9.98 4.94 -8.18
N SER A 227 -8.73 4.49 -8.37
CA SER A 227 -7.66 5.31 -8.97
C SER A 227 -8.05 5.79 -10.36
N MET A 228 -8.67 4.94 -11.17
CA MET A 228 -9.10 5.33 -12.51
C MET A 228 -10.23 6.36 -12.53
N LYS A 229 -10.99 6.52 -11.42
CA LYS A 229 -11.93 7.64 -11.26
C LYS A 229 -11.23 8.93 -10.88
N LEU A 230 -10.28 8.85 -9.96
CA LEU A 230 -9.50 10.02 -9.52
C LEU A 230 -8.65 10.61 -10.65
N LEU A 231 -8.18 9.76 -11.55
CA LEU A 231 -7.34 10.13 -12.69
C LEU A 231 -8.15 10.40 -13.98
N GLN A 232 -9.48 10.36 -13.91
CA GLN A 232 -10.31 10.63 -15.09
C GLN A 232 -10.07 12.05 -15.60
N GLY A 233 -9.74 12.17 -16.90
CA GLY A 233 -9.42 13.45 -17.53
C GLY A 233 -7.95 13.88 -17.42
N MET A 234 -7.10 13.07 -16.77
CA MET A 234 -5.63 13.24 -16.80
C MET A 234 -5.03 12.52 -18.01
N GLU A 235 -5.49 12.87 -19.21
CA GLU A 235 -4.95 12.33 -20.46
C GLU A 235 -3.45 12.66 -20.58
N GLY A 236 -2.62 11.66 -20.87
CA GLY A 236 -1.15 11.80 -20.92
C GLY A 236 -0.44 11.40 -19.62
N ALA A 237 -1.17 11.20 -18.51
CA ALA A 237 -0.57 10.73 -17.25
C ALA A 237 0.02 9.32 -17.38
N GLU A 238 -0.44 8.52 -18.35
CA GLU A 238 0.14 7.21 -18.69
C GLU A 238 1.56 7.29 -19.24
N GLN A 239 1.99 8.49 -19.68
CA GLN A 239 3.34 8.76 -20.22
C GLN A 239 4.28 9.31 -19.15
N LEU A 240 3.76 9.65 -17.96
CA LEU A 240 4.59 10.10 -16.85
C LEU A 240 5.41 8.92 -16.32
N ASP A 241 6.68 9.18 -16.01
CA ASP A 241 7.53 8.17 -15.38
C ASP A 241 7.02 7.80 -13.98
N VAL A 242 6.41 8.75 -13.26
CA VAL A 242 5.76 8.56 -11.96
C VAL A 242 4.48 9.41 -11.89
N CYS A 243 3.35 8.80 -11.54
CA CYS A 243 2.09 9.50 -11.30
C CYS A 243 1.86 9.67 -9.79
N ILE A 244 2.00 10.89 -9.28
CA ILE A 244 1.79 11.21 -7.85
C ILE A 244 0.35 11.73 -7.65
N TYR A 245 -0.42 11.02 -6.83
CA TYR A 245 -1.80 11.35 -6.46
C TYR A 245 -2.14 10.69 -5.12
N HIS A 246 -3.33 10.93 -4.56
CA HIS A 246 -3.66 10.51 -3.19
C HIS A 246 -3.54 9.00 -2.90
N LEU A 247 -3.62 8.13 -3.91
CA LEU A 247 -3.44 6.67 -3.77
C LEU A 247 -2.08 6.21 -4.31
N SER A 248 -1.03 7.01 -4.10
CA SER A 248 0.36 6.71 -4.52
C SER A 248 1.35 6.81 -3.36
N SER A 249 2.56 6.30 -3.59
CA SER A 249 3.63 6.11 -2.59
C SER A 249 3.81 7.22 -1.54
N PRO A 250 3.95 8.53 -1.88
CA PRO A 250 4.14 9.58 -0.86
C PRO A 250 3.01 9.66 0.19
N TYR A 251 1.79 9.30 -0.19
CA TYR A 251 0.63 9.33 0.70
C TYR A 251 0.60 8.15 1.66
N THR A 252 1.43 7.11 1.45
CA THR A 252 1.58 5.97 2.38
C THR A 252 2.40 6.31 3.62
N GLN A 253 3.14 7.42 3.60
CA GLN A 253 4.00 7.84 4.72
C GLN A 253 3.14 8.11 5.97
N LEU A 254 3.52 7.50 7.09
CA LEU A 254 2.81 7.71 8.35
C LEU A 254 2.95 9.13 8.88
N ILE A 255 1.94 9.55 9.64
CA ILE A 255 1.90 10.87 10.29
C ILE A 255 1.88 10.66 11.80
N ILE A 256 2.99 11.00 12.46
CA ILE A 256 3.14 10.96 13.92
C ILE A 256 3.61 12.33 14.39
N PRO A 257 2.73 13.15 14.98
CA PRO A 257 3.10 14.42 15.58
C PRO A 257 4.20 14.29 16.64
N GLU A 258 4.99 15.35 16.78
CA GLU A 258 6.11 15.37 17.72
C GLU A 258 5.64 15.12 19.16
N GLY A 259 6.30 14.18 19.85
CA GLY A 259 5.97 13.81 21.22
C GLY A 259 4.75 12.90 21.38
N LEU A 260 4.07 12.52 20.29
CA LEU A 260 2.96 11.57 20.36
C LEU A 260 3.49 10.14 20.54
N ASN A 261 3.08 9.49 21.61
CA ASN A 261 3.32 8.05 21.82
C ASN A 261 2.07 7.25 21.41
N LEU A 262 2.15 6.55 20.28
CA LEU A 262 1.05 5.72 19.77
C LEU A 262 0.69 4.55 20.68
N ASP A 263 1.59 4.10 21.56
CA ASP A 263 1.32 3.01 22.51
C ASP A 263 0.45 3.46 23.69
N GLU A 264 0.31 4.77 23.90
CA GLU A 264 -0.47 5.38 24.97
C GLU A 264 -1.69 6.16 24.45
N GLU A 265 -1.78 6.36 23.13
CA GLU A 265 -2.83 7.16 22.49
C GLU A 265 -4.10 6.33 22.24
N GLU A 266 -5.23 6.79 22.76
CA GLU A 266 -6.52 6.13 22.58
C GLU A 266 -6.95 6.12 21.10
N ASP A 267 -6.80 7.24 20.40
CA ASP A 267 -7.06 7.34 18.95
C ASP A 267 -5.80 7.06 18.12
N TRP A 268 -5.10 5.96 18.39
CA TRP A 268 -3.83 5.62 17.73
C TRP A 268 -3.95 5.62 16.19
N ALA A 269 -5.11 5.26 15.64
CA ALA A 269 -5.36 5.24 14.20
C ALA A 269 -5.71 6.62 13.60
N GLY A 270 -5.97 7.63 14.44
CA GLY A 270 -6.31 8.99 14.01
C GLY A 270 -7.69 9.09 13.37
N VAL A 271 -8.68 8.40 13.92
CA VAL A 271 -10.07 8.35 13.47
C VAL A 271 -10.74 9.72 13.54
N GLY A 272 -10.54 10.48 14.62
CA GLY A 272 -11.20 11.77 14.82
C GLY A 272 -10.82 12.79 13.74
N GLY A 273 -11.81 13.43 13.11
CA GLY A 273 -11.59 14.48 12.12
C GLY A 273 -12.60 14.47 10.97
N THR A 274 -12.36 15.33 9.98
CA THR A 274 -13.17 15.36 8.74
C THR A 274 -12.61 14.36 7.74
N TRP A 275 -13.49 13.57 7.14
CA TRP A 275 -13.16 12.57 6.12
C TRP A 275 -14.04 12.74 4.89
N ASP A 276 -13.51 12.40 3.73
CA ASP A 276 -14.28 12.16 2.52
C ASP A 276 -14.51 10.64 2.37
N VAL A 277 -15.76 10.25 2.16
CA VAL A 277 -16.15 8.91 1.73
C VAL A 277 -16.43 8.97 0.24
N SER A 278 -15.54 8.41 -0.56
CA SER A 278 -15.75 8.24 -2.00
C SER A 278 -16.16 6.81 -2.30
N PHE A 279 -17.13 6.59 -3.18
CA PHE A 279 -17.59 5.25 -3.53
C PHE A 279 -18.08 5.19 -4.98
N CYS A 280 -17.89 4.03 -5.60
CA CYS A 280 -18.45 3.72 -6.93
C CYS A 280 -19.67 2.83 -6.80
N PHE A 281 -20.66 3.04 -7.67
CA PHE A 281 -21.77 2.11 -7.87
C PHE A 281 -22.22 2.12 -9.34
N CYS A 282 -22.90 1.05 -9.75
CA CYS A 282 -23.50 0.94 -11.08
C CYS A 282 -24.99 0.57 -10.98
N ASP A 283 -25.66 0.51 -12.12
CA ASP A 283 -27.07 0.10 -12.20
C ASP A 283 -27.27 -1.30 -11.60
N HIS A 284 -28.19 -1.39 -10.63
CA HIS A 284 -28.41 -2.63 -9.87
C HIS A 284 -28.95 -3.77 -10.73
N HIS A 285 -29.80 -3.49 -11.73
CA HIS A 285 -30.30 -4.54 -12.63
C HIS A 285 -29.18 -5.10 -13.51
N LEU A 286 -28.26 -4.24 -13.96
CA LEU A 286 -27.07 -4.67 -14.69
C LEU A 286 -26.17 -5.54 -13.81
N LEU A 287 -25.98 -5.15 -12.54
CA LEU A 287 -25.18 -5.89 -11.58
C LEU A 287 -25.76 -7.28 -11.27
N ILE A 288 -27.09 -7.40 -11.09
CA ILE A 288 -27.79 -8.68 -10.97
C ILE A 288 -27.53 -9.52 -12.22
N ARG A 289 -27.73 -8.95 -13.42
CA ARG A 289 -27.51 -9.68 -14.68
C ARG A 289 -26.07 -10.20 -14.78
N TYR A 290 -25.08 -9.40 -14.39
CA TYR A 290 -23.69 -9.81 -14.37
C TYR A 290 -23.44 -10.96 -13.37
N ASN A 291 -23.90 -10.82 -12.12
CA ASN A 291 -23.70 -11.81 -11.06
C ASN A 291 -24.44 -13.14 -11.27
N HIS A 292 -25.43 -13.18 -12.17
CA HIS A 292 -26.12 -14.42 -12.58
C HIS A 292 -25.71 -14.94 -13.97
N SER A 293 -24.81 -14.25 -14.66
CA SER A 293 -24.40 -14.63 -16.03
C SER A 293 -23.56 -15.92 -16.08
N ASP A 294 -22.95 -16.30 -14.96
CA ASP A 294 -22.08 -17.46 -14.83
C ASP A 294 -22.83 -18.80 -14.84
N ILE A 295 -24.10 -18.80 -14.42
CA ILE A 295 -25.00 -19.97 -14.35
C ILE A 295 -25.08 -20.69 -15.69
N HIS A 296 -25.06 -19.95 -16.80
CA HIS A 296 -25.14 -20.49 -18.15
C HIS A 296 -23.78 -20.62 -18.85
N ASN A 297 -22.70 -20.15 -18.22
CA ASN A 297 -21.37 -20.04 -18.82
C ASN A 297 -20.29 -20.78 -18.01
N GLY A 298 -20.62 -21.97 -17.50
CA GLY A 298 -19.66 -22.83 -16.80
C GLY A 298 -19.05 -22.23 -15.54
N GLY A 299 -19.72 -21.27 -14.88
CA GLY A 299 -19.22 -20.60 -13.68
C GLY A 299 -18.36 -19.37 -13.95
N ILE A 300 -18.21 -18.93 -15.21
CA ILE A 300 -17.46 -17.71 -15.57
C ILE A 300 -18.44 -16.57 -15.90
N PRO A 301 -18.45 -15.46 -15.12
CA PRO A 301 -19.28 -14.31 -15.42
C PRO A 301 -18.96 -13.65 -16.78
N ASP A 302 -20.00 -13.20 -17.49
CA ASP A 302 -19.90 -12.47 -18.75
C ASP A 302 -19.49 -11.01 -18.50
N THR A 303 -18.19 -10.74 -18.56
CA THR A 303 -17.62 -9.41 -18.34
C THR A 303 -17.99 -8.39 -19.41
N SER A 304 -18.49 -8.82 -20.59
CA SER A 304 -18.91 -7.89 -21.64
C SER A 304 -20.04 -6.96 -21.20
N ILE A 305 -20.84 -7.40 -20.21
CA ILE A 305 -21.90 -6.62 -19.57
C ILE A 305 -21.32 -5.35 -18.90
N LEU A 306 -20.09 -5.42 -18.40
CA LEU A 306 -19.40 -4.33 -17.71
C LEU A 306 -18.50 -3.50 -18.64
N ALA A 307 -18.37 -3.89 -19.91
CA ALA A 307 -17.63 -3.18 -20.95
C ALA A 307 -18.54 -2.44 -21.95
N GLY A 308 -19.83 -2.78 -21.97
CA GLY A 308 -20.79 -2.22 -22.93
C GLY A 308 -20.99 -0.71 -22.77
N ALA A 309 -21.33 -0.03 -23.88
CA ALA A 309 -21.59 1.42 -23.89
C ALA A 309 -22.74 1.87 -22.96
N SER A 310 -23.60 0.93 -22.54
CA SER A 310 -24.66 1.14 -21.56
C SER A 310 -24.20 1.11 -20.12
N PHE A 311 -23.01 0.55 -19.84
CA PHE A 311 -22.46 0.48 -18.49
C PHE A 311 -22.04 1.89 -18.06
N GLN A 312 -22.64 2.35 -16.98
CA GLN A 312 -22.27 3.60 -16.33
C GLN A 312 -22.00 3.34 -14.87
N GLU A 313 -20.81 3.76 -14.46
CA GLU A 313 -20.36 3.71 -13.09
C GLU A 313 -20.29 5.12 -12.54
N VAL A 314 -21.00 5.33 -11.44
CA VAL A 314 -21.12 6.62 -10.77
C VAL A 314 -20.12 6.67 -9.64
N PHE A 315 -19.30 7.72 -9.62
CA PHE A 315 -18.40 8.06 -8.51
C PHE A 315 -19.01 9.21 -7.70
N ARG A 316 -19.20 9.00 -6.39
CA ARG A 316 -19.72 10.01 -5.45
C ARG A 316 -18.73 10.20 -4.32
N THR A 317 -18.67 11.42 -3.80
CA THR A 317 -17.91 11.75 -2.59
C THR A 317 -18.81 12.49 -1.61
N MET A 318 -18.72 12.15 -0.33
CA MET A 318 -19.47 12.77 0.75
C MET A 318 -18.53 13.08 1.93
N ALA A 319 -18.66 14.27 2.52
CA ALA A 319 -17.89 14.64 3.70
C ALA A 319 -18.58 14.13 4.98
N ILE A 320 -17.81 13.54 5.88
CA ILE A 320 -18.26 13.03 7.17
C ILE A 320 -17.33 13.51 8.29
N GLN A 321 -17.92 13.96 9.38
CA GLN A 321 -17.18 14.25 10.62
C GLN A 321 -17.20 13.00 11.50
N LEU A 322 -16.03 12.41 11.74
CA LEU A 322 -15.87 11.26 12.63
C LEU A 322 -15.36 11.71 14.01
N HIS A 323 -15.78 10.99 15.04
CA HIS A 323 -15.26 11.11 16.40
C HIS A 323 -15.23 9.73 17.08
N VAL A 324 -14.25 9.53 17.96
CA VAL A 324 -14.16 8.33 18.79
C VAL A 324 -15.31 8.33 19.80
N THR A 325 -15.99 7.20 19.92
CA THR A 325 -17.10 7.01 20.86
C THR A 325 -16.71 6.11 22.03
N LYS A 326 -15.82 5.14 21.79
CA LYS A 326 -15.37 4.20 22.80
C LYS A 326 -14.05 3.55 22.35
N VAL A 327 -13.19 3.22 23.31
CA VAL A 327 -12.02 2.37 23.09
C VAL A 327 -12.11 1.12 23.96
N VAL A 328 -11.73 -0.03 23.42
CA VAL A 328 -11.80 -1.34 24.10
C VAL A 328 -10.46 -2.06 23.95
N HIS A 329 -9.93 -2.55 25.07
CA HIS A 329 -8.69 -3.33 25.08
C HIS A 329 -8.76 -4.53 24.13
N ASP A 330 -7.66 -4.77 23.40
CA ASP A 330 -7.45 -5.96 22.58
C ASP A 330 -6.30 -6.78 23.19
N ASP A 331 -6.62 -7.99 23.66
CA ASP A 331 -5.63 -8.88 24.28
C ASP A 331 -4.51 -9.28 23.30
N LYS A 332 -4.81 -9.35 21.99
CA LYS A 332 -3.82 -9.66 20.94
C LYS A 332 -2.90 -8.47 20.65
N HIS A 333 -3.43 -7.25 20.79
CA HIS A 333 -2.71 -6.00 20.50
C HIS A 333 -2.86 -5.00 21.65
N PRO A 334 -2.17 -5.21 22.80
CA PRO A 334 -2.38 -4.42 24.00
C PRO A 334 -2.17 -2.91 23.85
N THR A 335 -1.30 -2.50 22.94
CA THR A 335 -0.97 -1.09 22.64
C THR A 335 -1.83 -0.49 21.51
N ARG A 336 -2.71 -1.28 20.89
CA ARG A 336 -3.56 -0.88 19.76
C ARG A 336 -5.00 -1.35 20.03
N PRO A 337 -5.67 -0.74 21.03
CA PRO A 337 -7.03 -1.15 21.39
C PRO A 337 -8.01 -0.93 20.22
N VAL A 338 -9.13 -1.64 20.24
CA VAL A 338 -10.21 -1.46 19.27
C VAL A 338 -10.86 -0.09 19.50
N ILE A 339 -10.87 0.74 18.47
CA ILE A 339 -11.51 2.06 18.49
C ILE A 339 -12.90 1.89 17.89
N PHE A 340 -13.94 2.34 18.58
CA PHE A 340 -15.28 2.52 18.04
C PHE A 340 -15.50 4.00 17.76
N PHE A 341 -16.18 4.29 16.65
CA PHE A 341 -16.43 5.65 16.21
C PHE A 341 -17.86 5.86 15.75
N GLY A 342 -18.26 7.13 15.73
CA GLY A 342 -19.51 7.61 15.19
C GLY A 342 -19.28 8.84 14.33
N GLY A 343 -20.17 9.07 13.37
CA GLY A 343 -20.11 10.24 12.52
C GLY A 343 -21.42 10.58 11.86
N GLN A 344 -21.51 11.82 11.40
CA GLN A 344 -22.66 12.34 10.69
C GLN A 344 -22.20 12.92 9.35
N ILE A 345 -22.86 12.49 8.28
CA ILE A 345 -22.58 12.99 6.94
C ILE A 345 -23.20 14.39 6.80
N ALA A 346 -22.43 15.35 6.29
CA ALA A 346 -22.92 16.70 6.07
C ALA A 346 -23.88 16.71 4.86
N GLY A 347 -25.17 17.01 5.08
CA GLY A 347 -26.17 17.08 4.01
C GLY A 347 -27.61 17.21 4.51
N PRO A 348 -28.62 17.30 3.62
CA PRO A 348 -30.03 17.38 3.98
C PRO A 348 -30.58 16.07 4.58
N ILE A 349 -29.86 14.96 4.39
CA ILE A 349 -30.20 13.64 4.90
C ILE A 349 -29.32 13.39 6.13
N ASN A 350 -29.95 13.12 7.28
CA ASN A 350 -29.26 12.81 8.54
C ASN A 350 -28.69 11.37 8.52
N THR A 351 -27.81 11.08 7.56
CA THR A 351 -27.12 9.79 7.48
C THR A 351 -26.08 9.71 8.60
N ILE A 352 -26.18 8.65 9.39
CA ILE A 352 -25.28 8.35 10.49
C ILE A 352 -24.37 7.20 10.07
N MET A 353 -23.09 7.31 10.43
CA MET A 353 -22.12 6.23 10.31
C MET A 353 -21.65 5.84 11.70
N SER A 354 -21.46 4.54 11.92
CA SER A 354 -20.80 4.02 13.11
C SER A 354 -19.97 2.82 12.73
N GLY A 355 -18.83 2.65 13.39
CA GLY A 355 -17.91 1.60 13.01
C GLY A 355 -16.83 1.35 14.03
N SER A 356 -15.83 0.59 13.63
CA SER A 356 -14.66 0.27 14.44
C SER A 356 -13.38 0.18 13.63
N VAL A 357 -12.26 0.47 14.29
CA VAL A 357 -10.90 0.27 13.80
C VAL A 357 -10.18 -0.70 14.71
N ARG A 358 -9.52 -1.70 14.14
CA ARG A 358 -8.74 -2.71 14.87
C ARG A 358 -7.57 -3.22 14.01
N LEU A 359 -6.62 -3.90 14.64
CA LEU A 359 -5.60 -4.65 13.91
C LEU A 359 -6.12 -6.02 13.47
N THR A 360 -5.64 -6.47 12.31
CA THR A 360 -5.74 -7.85 11.85
C THR A 360 -4.67 -8.74 12.49
N ASP A 361 -4.73 -10.06 12.26
CA ASP A 361 -3.72 -10.99 12.77
C ASP A 361 -2.33 -10.83 12.10
N ASP A 362 -2.25 -10.08 10.99
CA ASP A 362 -1.04 -9.70 10.27
C ASP A 362 -0.71 -8.20 10.37
N ASP A 363 -1.11 -7.57 11.49
CA ASP A 363 -0.79 -6.20 11.88
C ASP A 363 -1.25 -5.11 10.86
N GLN A 364 -2.28 -5.40 10.06
CA GLN A 364 -2.91 -4.42 9.17
C GLN A 364 -4.06 -3.69 9.88
N ILE A 365 -4.28 -2.42 9.52
CA ILE A 365 -5.30 -1.58 10.16
C ILE A 365 -6.63 -1.77 9.42
N ARG A 366 -7.53 -2.54 10.02
CA ARG A 366 -8.86 -2.82 9.46
C ARG A 366 -9.88 -1.78 9.94
N TRP A 367 -10.71 -1.35 8.99
CA TRP A 367 -11.85 -0.47 9.20
C TRP A 367 -13.14 -1.20 8.84
N HIS A 368 -14.09 -1.18 9.77
CA HIS A 368 -15.46 -1.61 9.56
C HIS A 368 -16.39 -0.44 9.83
N PHE A 369 -17.43 -0.26 9.02
CA PHE A 369 -18.52 0.66 9.35
C PHE A 369 -19.86 0.20 8.80
N VAL A 370 -20.93 0.67 9.43
CA VAL A 370 -22.28 0.66 8.89
C VAL A 370 -22.80 2.09 8.77
N SER A 371 -23.65 2.32 7.78
CA SER A 371 -24.29 3.63 7.61
C SER A 371 -25.74 3.53 7.14
N GLY A 372 -26.53 4.54 7.48
CA GLY A 372 -27.93 4.60 7.09
C GLY A 372 -28.68 5.79 7.70
N GLU A 373 -29.99 5.82 7.48
CA GLU A 373 -30.84 6.94 7.85
C GLU A 373 -31.58 6.69 9.16
N LEU A 374 -31.68 7.73 10.00
CA LEU A 374 -32.49 7.70 11.24
C LEU A 374 -32.16 6.54 12.19
N GLY A 375 -30.90 6.09 12.21
CA GLY A 375 -30.45 4.98 13.03
C GLY A 375 -30.73 3.58 12.48
N ASN A 376 -31.28 3.47 11.25
CA ASN A 376 -31.43 2.20 10.56
C ASN A 376 -30.26 2.00 9.59
N PRO A 377 -29.27 1.15 9.93
CA PRO A 377 -28.18 0.87 9.02
C PRO A 377 -28.69 0.14 7.78
N ILE A 378 -28.18 0.53 6.62
CA ILE A 378 -28.54 -0.05 5.30
C ILE A 378 -27.27 -0.55 4.62
N TRP A 379 -26.20 0.23 4.73
CA TRP A 379 -24.92 -0.04 4.09
C TRP A 379 -23.90 -0.55 5.11
N SER A 380 -23.07 -1.48 4.68
CA SER A 380 -21.92 -2.02 5.41
C SER A 380 -20.66 -1.80 4.56
N GLY A 381 -19.54 -1.50 5.20
CA GLY A 381 -18.26 -1.28 4.54
C GLY A 381 -17.12 -1.93 5.32
N GLU A 382 -16.23 -2.60 4.57
CA GLU A 382 -15.05 -3.28 5.07
C GLU A 382 -13.83 -2.90 4.26
N GLY A 383 -12.77 -2.47 4.93
CA GLY A 383 -11.55 -2.03 4.25
C GLY A 383 -10.33 -2.03 5.13
N ILE A 384 -9.20 -1.70 4.52
CA ILE A 384 -7.90 -1.61 5.16
C ILE A 384 -7.28 -0.24 4.93
N GLN A 385 -6.61 0.30 5.94
CA GLN A 385 -5.76 1.47 5.75
C GLN A 385 -4.48 1.03 5.05
N VAL A 386 -4.11 1.75 3.99
CA VAL A 386 -2.89 1.45 3.22
C VAL A 386 -1.74 2.35 3.66
N GLY A 387 -0.55 1.76 3.75
CA GLY A 387 0.65 2.46 4.20
C GLY A 387 0.78 2.44 5.72
N GLY A 388 1.50 3.42 6.26
CA GLY A 388 1.68 3.54 7.70
C GLY A 388 0.45 4.11 8.42
N VAL A 389 0.45 4.00 9.75
CA VAL A 389 -0.62 4.51 10.62
C VAL A 389 -0.86 6.00 10.37
N ARG A 390 -2.14 6.43 10.34
CA ARG A 390 -2.55 7.81 10.04
C ARG A 390 -2.09 8.36 8.68
N SER A 391 -1.65 7.53 7.74
CA SER A 391 -1.21 7.97 6.42
C SER A 391 -2.32 8.73 5.68
N ALA A 392 -1.93 9.66 4.81
CA ALA A 392 -2.87 10.43 3.99
C ALA A 392 -3.50 9.59 2.85
N TYR A 393 -2.98 8.38 2.61
CA TYR A 393 -3.50 7.43 1.63
C TYR A 393 -4.95 7.04 1.97
N GLY A 394 -5.24 6.84 3.26
CA GLY A 394 -6.58 6.49 3.73
C GLY A 394 -6.90 5.00 3.62
N VAL A 395 -8.19 4.70 3.52
CA VAL A 395 -8.75 3.34 3.64
C VAL A 395 -9.39 2.92 2.32
N LEU A 396 -8.97 1.78 1.77
CA LEU A 396 -9.59 1.14 0.61
C LEU A 396 -10.39 -0.08 1.03
N GLY A 397 -11.56 -0.25 0.44
CA GLY A 397 -12.44 -1.35 0.80
C GLY A 397 -13.62 -1.51 -0.14
N ALA A 398 -14.53 -2.40 0.23
CA ALA A 398 -15.77 -2.64 -0.47
C ALA A 398 -16.98 -2.35 0.44
N TRP A 399 -18.04 -1.85 -0.17
CA TRP A 399 -19.33 -1.63 0.48
C TRP A 399 -20.38 -2.57 -0.13
N THR A 400 -21.35 -2.97 0.69
CA THR A 400 -22.55 -3.71 0.29
C THR A 400 -23.68 -3.36 1.27
N THR A 401 -24.82 -4.06 1.25
CA THR A 401 -25.86 -3.87 2.26
C THR A 401 -25.52 -4.63 3.55
N ILE A 402 -26.18 -4.29 4.65
CA ILE A 402 -26.06 -5.03 5.91
C ILE A 402 -26.65 -6.45 5.88
N PHE A 403 -27.48 -6.76 4.88
CA PHE A 403 -28.10 -8.08 4.75
C PHE A 403 -27.16 -9.08 4.11
N HIS A 404 -26.27 -8.59 3.24
CA HIS A 404 -25.31 -9.39 2.50
C HIS A 404 -25.97 -10.50 1.68
N ASP A 405 -27.13 -10.20 1.09
CA ASP A 405 -27.86 -11.10 0.22
C ASP A 405 -27.13 -11.26 -1.12
N ARG A 406 -27.35 -12.40 -1.79
CA ARG A 406 -26.68 -12.72 -3.06
C ARG A 406 -26.91 -11.67 -4.16
N ASP A 407 -28.06 -11.02 -4.13
CA ASP A 407 -28.46 -10.01 -5.12
C ASP A 407 -28.20 -8.58 -4.64
N ASP A 408 -27.54 -8.41 -3.49
CA ASP A 408 -27.17 -7.10 -3.00
C ASP A 408 -26.17 -6.41 -3.93
N PRO A 409 -26.24 -5.08 -4.03
CA PRO A 409 -25.17 -4.34 -4.67
C PRO A 409 -23.87 -4.46 -3.88
N VAL A 410 -22.76 -4.40 -4.62
CA VAL A 410 -21.40 -4.30 -4.08
C VAL A 410 -20.62 -3.31 -4.92
N GLY A 411 -19.67 -2.61 -4.30
CA GLY A 411 -18.78 -1.70 -5.00
C GLY A 411 -17.61 -1.27 -4.13
N PRO A 412 -16.62 -0.57 -4.70
CA PRO A 412 -15.47 -0.08 -3.97
C PRO A 412 -15.79 1.23 -3.24
N PHE A 413 -15.10 1.46 -2.13
CA PHE A 413 -15.02 2.76 -1.48
C PHE A 413 -13.58 3.14 -1.16
N TRP A 414 -13.40 4.44 -0.93
CA TRP A 414 -12.17 5.03 -0.41
C TRP A 414 -12.50 6.10 0.65
N LEU A 415 -11.99 5.92 1.87
CA LEU A 415 -12.05 6.94 2.93
C LEU A 415 -10.74 7.72 2.93
N ARG A 416 -10.83 9.04 2.84
CA ARG A 416 -9.67 9.94 2.94
C ARG A 416 -9.86 10.98 4.02
N LYS A 417 -8.94 11.08 4.97
CA LYS A 417 -8.94 12.16 5.95
C LYS A 417 -8.54 13.48 5.31
N HIS A 418 -9.23 14.56 5.66
CA HIS A 418 -8.82 15.89 5.24
C HIS A 418 -7.47 16.22 5.87
N LEU A 419 -6.57 16.77 5.07
CA LEU A 419 -5.32 17.34 5.57
C LEU A 419 -5.70 18.69 6.20
N GLU A 420 -5.95 18.70 7.52
CA GLU A 420 -6.21 19.96 8.23
C GLU A 420 -4.99 20.89 8.08
N SER A 421 -5.26 22.15 7.69
CA SER A 421 -4.25 23.19 7.43
C SER A 421 -3.69 23.82 8.68
#